data_AF-A0A9D7EP52-F1
#
_entry.id   AF-A0A9D7EP52-F1
#
_cell.length_a   1.000
_cell.length_b   1.000
_cell.length_c   1.000
_cell.angle_alpha   90.00
_cell.angle_beta   90.00
_cell.angle_gamma   90.00
#
_symmetry.space_group_name_H-M   'P 1'
#
loop_
_entity.id
_entity.type
_entity.pdbx_description
1 polymer ?
#
loop_
_entity_poly.entity_id
_entity_poly.type
_entity_poly.pdbx_seq_one_letter_code
_entity_poly.pdbx_strand_id
1 'polypeptide(L)' 'MAGEILPFHKEVTALALEAQSRLPFLRSLGWDIAITKDGPLLIEGNAYWSHILQFALGHGVLTDELFTELHEVA' A
#
# COMPACT_ATOMS: atom_id res chain seq x y z
N MET A 1 19.99 -13.62 -0.45
CA MET A 1 19.69 -12.24 -0.01
C MET A 1 18.91 -12.35 1.29
N ALA A 2 19.28 -11.61 2.33
CA ALA A 2 18.53 -11.58 3.59
C ALA A 2 17.61 -10.35 3.57
N GLY A 3 16.34 -10.52 3.93
CA GLY A 3 15.41 -9.40 4.14
C GLY A 3 15.55 -8.81 5.55
N GLU A 4 15.03 -7.62 5.75
CA GLU A 4 14.97 -6.95 7.05
C GLU A 4 13.51 -6.73 7.47
N ILE A 5 13.26 -6.75 8.78
CA ILE A 5 11.93 -6.48 9.32
C ILE A 5 11.73 -4.96 9.34
N LEU A 6 10.69 -4.50 8.65
CA LEU A 6 10.30 -3.10 8.67
C LEU A 6 9.84 -2.68 10.08
N PRO A 7 10.47 -1.68 10.72
CA PRO A 7 9.99 -1.15 11.99
C PRO A 7 8.58 -0.58 11.85
N PHE A 8 7.77 -0.68 12.91
CA PHE A 8 6.40 -0.15 12.92
C PHE A 8 5.49 -0.66 11.80
N HIS A 9 5.73 -1.87 11.29
CA HIS A 9 4.98 -2.44 10.17
C HIS A 9 3.45 -2.39 10.37
N LYS A 10 2.98 -2.67 11.60
CA LYS A 10 1.54 -2.64 11.91
C LYS A 10 0.98 -1.23 11.88
N GLU A 11 1.72 -0.26 12.40
CA GLU A 11 1.35 1.14 12.50
C GLU A 11 1.37 1.81 11.12
N VAL A 12 2.36 1.49 10.28
CA VAL A 12 2.40 1.89 8.86
C VAL A 12 1.14 1.40 8.13
N THR A 13 0.80 0.12 8.32
CA THR A 13 -0.40 -0.47 7.70
C THR A 13 -1.68 0.20 8.20
N ALA A 14 -1.79 0.42 9.51
CA ALA A 14 -2.94 1.09 10.12
C ALA A 14 -3.08 2.54 9.61
N LEU A 15 -1.98 3.29 9.50
CA LEU A 15 -1.96 4.65 8.97
C LEU A 15 -2.45 4.70 7.52
N ALA A 16 -1.99 3.78 6.66
CA ALA A 16 -2.44 3.69 5.28
C ALA A 16 -3.95 3.41 5.18
N LEU A 17 -4.46 2.48 6.00
CA LEU A 17 -5.88 2.13 6.03
C LEU A 17 -6.73 3.30 6.55
N GLU A 18 -6.28 4.00 7.58
CA GLU A 18 -6.96 5.19 8.10
C GLU A 18 -7.00 6.29 7.03
N ALA A 19 -5.88 6.58 6.38
CA ALA A 19 -5.81 7.57 5.31
C ALA A 19 -6.76 7.22 4.15
N GLN A 20 -6.75 5.97 3.70
CA GLN A 20 -7.64 5.48 2.64
C GLN A 20 -9.12 5.61 3.03
N SER A 21 -9.48 5.31 4.28
CA SER A 21 -10.87 5.39 4.76
C SER A 21 -11.47 6.80 4.66
N ARG A 22 -10.62 7.84 4.61
CA ARG A 22 -11.03 9.25 4.49
C ARG A 22 -11.29 9.67 3.04
N LEU A 23 -10.92 8.82 2.05
CA LEU A 23 -11.05 9.07 0.62
C LEU A 23 -11.87 7.97 -0.08
N PRO A 24 -13.11 7.69 0.36
CA PRO A 24 -13.89 6.53 -0.10
C PRO A 24 -14.27 6.58 -1.60
N PHE A 25 -14.16 7.74 -2.24
CA PHE A 25 -14.44 7.93 -3.66
C PHE A 25 -13.25 7.56 -4.56
N LEU A 26 -12.05 7.34 -4.00
CA LEU A 26 -10.88 6.84 -4.72
C LEU A 26 -10.72 5.35 -4.43
N ARG A 27 -10.82 4.51 -5.48
CA ARG A 27 -10.83 3.05 -5.35
C ARG A 27 -9.54 2.50 -4.74
N SER A 28 -8.38 3.02 -5.17
CA SER A 28 -7.08 2.65 -4.62
C SER A 28 -6.08 3.80 -4.76
N LEU A 29 -5.09 3.82 -3.86
CA LEU A 29 -3.98 4.78 -3.83
C LEU A 29 -2.70 4.05 -3.41
N GLY A 30 -1.57 4.45 -3.98
CA GLY A 30 -0.25 4.06 -3.49
C GLY A 30 0.20 5.04 -2.40
N TRP A 31 0.37 4.57 -1.18
CA TRP A 31 0.75 5.41 -0.05
C TRP A 31 2.26 5.40 0.20
N ASP A 32 2.87 6.58 0.11
CA ASP A 32 4.25 6.79 0.53
C ASP A 32 4.27 7.21 1.99
N ILE A 33 4.94 6.42 2.83
CA ILE A 33 4.99 6.60 4.29
C ILE A 33 6.45 6.59 4.73
N ALA A 34 6.88 7.66 5.39
CA ALA A 34 8.18 7.70 6.06
C ALA A 34 8.11 7.00 7.41
N ILE A 35 9.13 6.20 7.73
CA ILE A 35 9.38 5.71 9.08
C ILE A 35 10.34 6.67 9.76
N THR A 36 9.90 7.28 10.85
CA THR A 36 10.71 8.19 11.65
C THR A 36 10.99 7.58 13.03
N LYS A 37 11.86 8.22 13.81
CA LYS A 37 12.14 7.85 15.20
C LYS A 37 10.89 7.90 16.11
N ASP A 38 9.91 8.73 15.76
CA ASP A 38 8.70 8.99 16.55
C ASP A 38 7.48 8.21 16.01
N GLY A 39 7.67 7.45 14.92
CA GLY A 39 6.61 6.66 14.27
C GLY A 39 6.44 6.96 12.78
N PRO A 40 5.44 6.33 12.13
CA PRO A 40 5.18 6.52 10.71
C PRO A 40 4.54 7.89 10.43
N LEU A 41 4.90 8.49 9.29
CA LEU A 41 4.37 9.76 8.81
C LEU A 41 3.92 9.62 7.35
N LEU A 42 2.69 10.02 7.06
CA LEU A 42 2.14 10.02 5.69
C LEU A 42 2.81 11.13 4.87
N ILE A 43 3.34 10.78 3.69
CA ILE A 43 3.98 11.75 2.79
C ILE A 43 3.04 12.08 1.63
N GLU A 44 2.63 11.06 0.87
CA GLU A 44 1.93 11.25 -0.40
C GLU A 44 0.97 10.08 -0.68
N GLY A 45 -0.14 10.39 -1.34
CA GLY A 45 -1.06 9.41 -1.92
C GLY A 45 -1.03 9.51 -3.44
N ASN A 46 -0.59 8.45 -4.09
CA ASN A 46 -0.42 8.36 -5.53
C ASN A 46 -1.67 7.75 -6.19
N ALA A 47 -2.41 8.54 -6.96
CA ALA A 47 -3.59 8.08 -7.71
C ALA A 47 -3.23 7.14 -8.87
N TYR A 48 -2.05 7.34 -9.46
CA TYR A 48 -1.50 6.49 -10.51
C TYR A 48 -0.27 5.76 -9.97
N TRP A 49 -0.50 4.73 -9.16
CA TRP A 49 0.57 3.95 -8.55
C TRP A 49 0.84 2.67 -9.34
N SER A 50 2.09 2.21 -9.32
CA SER A 50 2.49 0.99 -10.03
C SER A 50 2.22 -0.25 -9.18
N HIS A 51 1.51 -1.23 -9.76
CA HIS A 51 1.22 -2.52 -9.13
C HIS A 51 2.26 -3.60 -9.46
N ILE A 52 3.37 -3.24 -10.12
CA ILE A 52 4.31 -4.20 -10.71
C ILE A 52 4.91 -5.15 -9.67
N LEU A 53 5.14 -4.67 -8.44
CA LEU A 53 5.68 -5.48 -7.36
C LEU A 53 4.65 -6.49 -6.86
N GLN A 54 3.39 -6.10 -6.71
CA GLN A 54 2.32 -6.98 -6.28
C GLN A 54 2.04 -8.07 -7.34
N PHE A 55 2.07 -7.70 -8.62
CA PHE A 55 1.98 -8.68 -9.71
C PHE A 55 3.15 -9.65 -9.73
N ALA A 56 4.39 -9.16 -9.66
CA ALA A 56 5.57 -10.01 -9.68
C ALA A 56 5.63 -10.97 -8.49
N LEU A 57 5.10 -10.57 -7.34
CA LEU A 57 5.08 -11.38 -6.12
C LEU A 57 3.82 -12.25 -5.98
N GLY A 58 2.78 -12.03 -6.80
CA GLY A 58 1.48 -12.71 -6.67
C GLY A 58 0.78 -12.47 -5.33
N HIS A 59 1.20 -11.46 -4.57
CA HIS A 59 0.80 -11.20 -3.20
C HIS A 59 0.83 -9.69 -2.91
N GLY A 60 0.19 -9.27 -1.80
CA GLY A 60 0.14 -7.87 -1.39
C GLY A 60 -1.04 -7.07 -1.99
N VAL A 61 -1.91 -7.73 -2.74
CA VAL A 61 -3.26 -7.23 -3.08
C VAL A 61 -4.25 -7.80 -2.07
N LEU A 62 -5.17 -6.96 -1.56
CA LEU A 62 -6.06 -7.29 -0.43
C LEU A 62 -6.96 -8.51 -0.67
N THR A 63 -7.36 -8.78 -1.92
CA THR A 63 -8.22 -9.91 -2.30
C THR A 63 -7.84 -10.46 -3.66
N ASP A 64 -8.13 -11.74 -3.92
CA ASP A 64 -7.96 -12.38 -5.24
C ASP A 64 -8.81 -11.67 -6.32
N GLU A 65 -9.96 -11.13 -5.91
CA GLU A 65 -10.85 -10.38 -6.79
C GLU A 65 -10.26 -9.02 -7.18
N LEU A 66 -9.67 -8.29 -6.24
CA LEU A 66 -8.95 -7.05 -6.55
C LEU A 66 -7.70 -7.32 -7.39
N PHE A 67 -7.01 -8.45 -7.15
CA PHE A 67 -5.87 -8.86 -7.97
C PHE A 67 -6.30 -9.10 -9.42
N THR A 68 -7.42 -9.81 -9.62
CA THR A 68 -8.00 -10.10 -10.93
C THR A 68 -8.41 -8.81 -11.63
N GLU A 69 -9.15 -7.92 -10.95
CA GLU A 69 -9.58 -6.63 -11.49
C GLU A 69 -8.37 -5.81 -11.95
N LEU A 70 -7.35 -5.63 -11.10
CA LEU A 70 -6.14 -4.88 -11.46
C LEU A 70 -5.39 -5.51 -12.64
N HIS A 71 -5.39 -6.84 -12.77
CA HIS A 71 -4.74 -7.54 -13.88
C HIS A 71 -5.43 -7.30 -15.22
N GLU A 72 -6.75 -7.07 -15.22
CA GLU A 72 -7.54 -6.88 -16.45
C GLU A 72 -7.48 -5.43 -16.98
N VAL A 73 -7.20 -4.44 -16.12
CA VAL A 73 -7.09 -3.01 -16.51
C VAL A 73 -5.66 -2.54 -16.84
N ALA A 74 -4.64 -3.39 -16.65
CA ALA A 74 -3.24 -3.11 -16.97
C ALA A 74 -2.85 -3.60 -18.38
#